data_AF-A0A7J0AJ17-F1
#
_entry.id   AF-A0A7J0AJ17-F1
#
_cell.length_a   1.000
_cell.length_b   1.000
_cell.length_c   1.000
_cell.angle_alpha   90.00
_cell.angle_beta   90.00
_cell.angle_gamma   90.00
#
_symmetry.space_group_name_H-M   'P 1'
#
loop_
_entity.id
_entity.type
_entity.pdbx_description
1 polymer ?
#
loop_
_entity_poly.entity_id
_entity_poly.type
_entity_poly.pdbx_seq_one_letter_code
_entity_poly.pdbx_strand_id
1 'polypeptide(L)'
;MSEKSKPQLILDKAIDLSVNLTGSGFPISIFPSKIQKIIREVNDCYGFPIDYVGAAMLVAVSVAVGNTHLARMKEGWDESAILYMALIGRPGANKSHPLSFAMRPFVEHDYEQNRIYEKQYLEYQDQLEMSRKERAEKGIDVCLREPIRRRFLVSDITPEGLSLIHSQNRRGLCLLSDELSAWVKNFNRYNNGSEEQFWLSVFSAKPTMSDRKSSRSSIFIKRPFISVIGTMQKRILSELAKGERSANGFIDRILFVILKHELSTRWSMKQPTFDVANEWQNILSRLMCIECAYDENNDICLSSSPLLKKPLKGFLSGSMVCQTNAIQNLTRPSLASIANCRYTPSDSA
;
A
#
# COMPACT_ATOMS: atom_id res chain seq x y z
N MET A 1 10.51 -37.65 -3.62
CA MET A 1 10.03 -36.73 -2.56
C MET A 1 10.60 -35.36 -2.88
N SER A 2 9.74 -34.41 -3.27
CA SER A 2 10.17 -33.08 -3.77
C SER A 2 10.67 -32.22 -2.61
N GLU A 3 11.92 -31.76 -2.68
CA GLU A 3 12.47 -30.76 -1.75
C GLU A 3 11.64 -29.48 -1.84
N LYS A 4 10.84 -29.20 -0.80
CA LYS A 4 10.15 -27.92 -0.66
C LYS A 4 11.20 -26.79 -0.67
N SER A 5 11.06 -25.84 -1.59
CA SER A 5 11.96 -24.69 -1.68
C SER A 5 12.01 -23.91 -0.35
N LYS A 6 13.19 -23.42 0.07
CA LYS A 6 13.40 -22.60 1.29
C LYS A 6 12.30 -21.54 1.57
N PRO A 7 11.75 -20.83 0.56
CA PRO A 7 10.66 -19.89 0.76
C PRO A 7 9.35 -20.49 1.27
N GLN A 8 8.97 -21.67 0.78
CA GLN A 8 7.77 -22.37 1.23
C GLN A 8 7.92 -22.79 2.70
N LEU A 9 9.13 -23.16 3.11
CA LEU A 9 9.46 -23.46 4.50
C LEU A 9 9.36 -22.24 5.43
N ILE A 10 9.76 -21.05 4.96
CA ILE A 10 9.62 -19.79 5.73
C ILE A 10 8.15 -19.41 5.84
N LEU A 11 7.37 -19.56 4.76
CA LEU A 11 5.94 -19.30 4.76
C LEU A 11 5.18 -20.33 5.62
N ASP A 12 5.47 -21.61 5.49
CA ASP A 12 4.89 -22.68 6.33
C ASP A 12 5.21 -22.39 7.80
N LYS A 13 6.46 -21.99 8.13
CA LYS A 13 6.84 -21.56 9.49
C LYS A 13 6.14 -20.27 9.95
N ALA A 14 5.98 -19.28 9.08
CA ALA A 14 5.27 -18.04 9.41
C ALA A 14 3.77 -18.29 9.60
N ILE A 15 3.19 -19.19 8.81
CA ILE A 15 1.82 -19.69 8.99
C ILE A 15 1.73 -20.43 10.33
N ASP A 16 2.63 -21.37 10.63
CA ASP A 16 2.67 -22.09 11.91
C ASP A 16 2.85 -21.14 13.12
N LEU A 17 3.71 -20.12 12.99
CA LEU A 17 3.88 -19.05 13.98
C LEU A 17 2.62 -18.20 14.13
N SER A 18 1.90 -17.93 13.03
CA SER A 18 0.62 -17.21 13.05
C SER A 18 -0.55 -18.05 13.57
N VAL A 19 -0.44 -19.38 13.49
CA VAL A 19 -1.39 -20.35 14.05
C VAL A 19 -1.24 -20.42 15.58
N ASN A 20 -0.03 -20.17 16.11
CA ASN A 20 0.25 -20.09 17.54
C ASN A 20 -0.08 -18.73 18.17
N LEU A 21 -0.53 -17.73 17.39
CA LEU A 21 -1.17 -16.54 17.94
C LEU A 21 -2.54 -16.95 18.51
N THR A 22 -2.61 -17.01 19.82
CA THR A 22 -3.81 -17.35 20.61
C THR A 22 -5.06 -16.64 20.08
N GLY A 23 -5.95 -17.40 19.41
CA GLY A 23 -7.41 -17.22 19.40
C GLY A 23 -8.06 -15.95 18.83
N SER A 24 -7.40 -14.80 18.66
CA SER A 24 -8.08 -13.60 18.17
C SER A 24 -8.11 -13.57 16.65
N GLY A 25 -9.31 -13.51 16.05
CA GLY A 25 -9.49 -13.21 14.63
C GLY A 25 -8.97 -11.81 14.26
N PHE A 26 -9.18 -11.39 13.01
CA PHE A 26 -8.77 -10.05 12.55
C PHE A 26 -9.26 -8.95 13.51
N PRO A 27 -8.39 -8.03 13.97
CA PRO A 27 -8.72 -7.10 15.06
C PRO A 27 -9.58 -5.93 14.57
N ILE A 28 -10.87 -6.18 14.29
CA ILE A 28 -11.82 -5.15 13.82
C ILE A 28 -11.94 -3.98 14.81
N SER A 29 -11.67 -4.22 16.10
CA SER A 29 -11.77 -3.21 17.16
C SER A 29 -10.85 -2.00 16.99
N ILE A 30 -9.80 -2.09 16.17
CA ILE A 30 -8.89 -0.97 15.89
C ILE A 30 -9.55 0.11 15.03
N PHE A 31 -10.57 -0.24 14.26
CA PHE A 31 -11.24 0.70 13.36
C PHE A 31 -12.27 1.55 14.12
N PRO A 32 -12.56 2.77 13.67
CA PRO A 32 -13.70 3.55 14.15
C PRO A 32 -15.02 2.77 14.02
N SER A 33 -15.95 2.97 14.96
CA SER A 33 -17.21 2.22 15.06
C SER A 33 -18.02 2.18 13.75
N LYS A 34 -17.99 3.26 12.95
CA LYS A 34 -18.63 3.31 11.62
C LYS A 34 -18.02 2.31 10.64
N ILE A 35 -16.69 2.24 10.57
CA ILE A 35 -15.98 1.29 9.71
C ILE A 35 -16.19 -0.15 10.21
N GLN A 36 -16.20 -0.36 11.53
CA GLN A 36 -16.50 -1.69 12.08
C GLN A 36 -17.89 -2.20 11.66
N LYS A 37 -18.90 -1.33 11.63
CA LYS A 37 -20.25 -1.69 11.17
C LYS A 37 -20.24 -2.09 9.70
N ILE A 38 -19.58 -1.31 8.84
CA ILE A 38 -19.41 -1.63 7.41
C ILE A 38 -18.77 -3.02 7.24
N ILE A 39 -17.65 -3.29 7.93
CA ILE A 39 -16.94 -4.58 7.81
C ILE A 39 -17.83 -5.76 8.19
N ARG A 40 -18.58 -5.66 9.29
CA ARG A 40 -19.52 -6.71 9.73
C ARG A 40 -20.66 -6.89 8.75
N GLU A 41 -21.26 -5.80 8.29
CA GLU A 41 -22.40 -5.84 7.36
C GLU A 41 -22.05 -6.51 6.03
N VAL A 42 -20.89 -6.15 5.46
CA VAL A 42 -20.41 -6.72 4.19
C VAL A 42 -20.06 -8.21 4.36
N ASN A 43 -19.53 -8.60 5.52
CA ASN A 43 -19.29 -10.01 5.83
C ASN A 43 -20.60 -10.80 5.93
N ASP A 44 -21.60 -10.28 6.64
CA ASP A 44 -22.89 -10.96 6.86
C ASP A 44 -23.74 -11.05 5.59
N CYS A 45 -23.72 -10.01 4.75
CA CYS A 45 -24.57 -9.91 3.55
C CYS A 45 -23.90 -10.47 2.30
N TYR A 46 -22.63 -10.15 2.06
CA TYR A 46 -21.92 -10.55 0.84
C TYR A 46 -20.92 -11.69 1.07
N GLY A 47 -20.71 -12.11 2.32
CA GLY A 47 -19.75 -13.16 2.66
C GLY A 47 -18.29 -12.72 2.53
N PHE A 48 -18.00 -11.42 2.38
CA PHE A 48 -16.63 -10.98 2.17
C PHE A 48 -15.79 -11.25 3.43
N PRO A 49 -14.62 -11.91 3.31
CA PRO A 49 -13.78 -12.18 4.47
C PRO A 49 -13.36 -10.88 5.18
N ILE A 50 -13.61 -10.82 6.49
CA ILE A 50 -13.33 -9.66 7.35
C ILE A 50 -11.89 -9.18 7.19
N ASP A 51 -10.95 -10.13 7.16
CA ASP A 51 -9.52 -9.88 7.02
C ASP A 51 -9.21 -9.11 5.73
N TYR A 52 -9.79 -9.51 4.60
CA TYR A 52 -9.59 -8.86 3.30
C TYR A 52 -10.27 -7.49 3.23
N VAL A 53 -11.49 -7.37 3.75
CA VAL A 53 -12.22 -6.10 3.76
C VAL A 53 -11.48 -5.08 4.64
N GLY A 54 -11.15 -5.45 5.88
CA GLY A 54 -10.48 -4.56 6.81
C GLY A 54 -9.09 -4.14 6.32
N ALA A 55 -8.33 -5.08 5.76
CA ALA A 55 -7.05 -4.82 5.10
C ALA A 55 -7.18 -3.81 3.95
N ALA A 56 -8.11 -4.04 3.01
CA ALA A 56 -8.30 -3.17 1.87
C ALA A 56 -8.80 -1.78 2.27
N MET A 57 -9.72 -1.69 3.24
CA MET A 57 -10.19 -0.43 3.80
C MET A 57 -9.08 0.36 4.50
N LEU A 58 -8.13 -0.33 5.16
CA LEU A 58 -6.99 0.32 5.80
C LEU A 58 -6.07 0.99 4.77
N VAL A 59 -5.77 0.31 3.66
CA VAL A 59 -4.99 0.91 2.56
C VAL A 59 -5.77 2.05 1.91
N ALA A 60 -7.07 1.89 1.70
CA ALA A 60 -7.90 2.94 1.14
C ALA A 60 -7.87 4.22 2.00
N VAL A 61 -7.94 4.10 3.33
CA VAL A 61 -7.79 5.25 4.25
C VAL A 61 -6.38 5.85 4.14
N SER A 62 -5.33 5.02 4.09
CA SER A 62 -3.95 5.47 3.88
C SER A 62 -3.81 6.32 2.60
N VAL A 63 -4.37 5.86 1.49
CA VAL A 63 -4.33 6.56 0.19
C VAL A 63 -5.14 7.85 0.23
N ALA A 64 -6.32 7.85 0.86
CA ALA A 64 -7.12 9.04 1.01
C ALA A 64 -6.40 10.08 1.87
N VAL A 65 -5.72 9.69 2.95
CA VAL A 65 -4.91 10.62 3.74
C VAL A 65 -3.73 11.11 2.90
N GLY A 66 -2.96 10.22 2.27
CA GLY A 66 -1.80 10.59 1.46
C GLY A 66 -0.80 11.46 2.25
N ASN A 67 -0.16 12.39 1.54
CA ASN A 67 0.71 13.43 2.09
C ASN A 67 -0.06 14.56 2.79
N THR A 68 -1.27 14.37 3.33
CA THR A 68 -1.92 15.43 4.13
C THR A 68 -1.45 15.43 5.60
N HIS A 69 -1.16 14.24 6.14
CA HIS A 69 -0.81 14.03 7.54
C HIS A 69 0.40 13.10 7.68
N LEU A 70 1.20 13.34 8.71
CA LEU A 70 2.23 12.40 9.17
C LEU A 70 1.93 11.92 10.59
N ALA A 71 2.30 10.67 10.86
CA ALA A 71 2.27 10.10 12.20
C ALA A 71 3.58 10.43 12.93
N ARG A 72 3.50 11.26 13.98
CA ARG A 72 4.67 11.59 14.82
C ARG A 72 4.77 10.62 16.00
N MET A 73 5.81 9.80 16.05
CA MET A 73 6.09 8.93 17.19
C MET A 73 6.89 9.67 18.28
N LYS A 74 7.92 10.40 17.86
CA LYS A 74 8.77 11.23 18.70
C LYS A 74 9.16 12.47 17.88
N GLU A 75 9.60 13.51 18.57
CA GLU A 75 10.20 14.67 17.90
C GLU A 75 11.33 14.25 16.94
N GLY A 76 11.27 14.74 15.70
CA GLY A 76 12.18 14.35 14.62
C GLY A 76 11.89 12.99 13.96
N TRP A 77 10.91 12.23 14.47
CA TRP A 77 10.49 10.95 13.90
C TRP A 77 9.04 11.01 13.45
N ASP A 78 8.89 11.41 12.18
CA ASP A 78 7.63 11.45 11.47
C ASP A 78 7.58 10.34 10.42
N GLU A 79 6.48 9.58 10.41
CA GLU A 79 6.26 8.48 9.49
C GLU A 79 5.07 8.74 8.57
N SER A 80 5.24 8.41 7.29
CA SER A 80 4.18 8.47 6.30
C SER A 80 3.27 7.26 6.43
N ALA A 81 1.97 7.45 6.16
CA ALA A 81 0.99 6.36 6.16
C ALA A 81 1.07 5.48 4.90
N ILE A 82 2.26 5.18 4.38
CA ILE A 82 2.44 4.36 3.17
C ILE A 82 2.29 2.88 3.54
N LEU A 83 1.46 2.16 2.79
CA LEU A 83 1.21 0.74 3.04
C LEU A 83 1.41 -0.08 1.77
N TYR A 84 2.19 -1.16 1.87
CA TYR A 84 2.26 -2.23 0.87
C TYR A 84 1.52 -3.44 1.42
N MET A 85 0.48 -3.87 0.71
CA MET A 85 -0.40 -4.92 1.18
C MET A 85 -0.77 -5.89 0.08
N ALA A 86 -0.69 -7.19 0.38
CA ALA A 86 -1.06 -8.24 -0.56
C ALA A 86 -2.11 -9.17 0.06
N LEU A 87 -3.25 -9.28 -0.61
CA LEU A 87 -4.35 -10.18 -0.24
C LEU A 87 -4.14 -11.55 -0.90
N ILE A 88 -3.90 -12.59 -0.09
CA ILE A 88 -3.43 -13.88 -0.57
C ILE A 88 -4.43 -15.00 -0.32
N GLY A 89 -4.92 -15.58 -1.41
CA GLY A 89 -5.78 -16.75 -1.36
C GLY A 89 -5.66 -17.61 -2.61
N ARG A 90 -6.27 -18.80 -2.59
CA ARG A 90 -6.44 -19.62 -3.80
C ARG A 90 -7.27 -18.88 -4.87
N PRO A 91 -7.18 -19.30 -6.14
CA PRO A 91 -8.17 -18.91 -7.15
C PRO A 91 -9.59 -19.15 -6.61
N GLY A 92 -10.50 -18.19 -6.79
CA GLY A 92 -11.87 -18.28 -6.26
C GLY A 92 -12.05 -17.96 -4.77
N ALA A 93 -10.99 -17.63 -4.02
CA ALA A 93 -11.07 -17.31 -2.57
C ALA A 93 -11.70 -15.94 -2.23
N ASN A 94 -12.51 -15.36 -3.13
CA ASN A 94 -13.20 -14.08 -2.94
C ASN A 94 -12.29 -12.92 -2.48
N LYS A 95 -11.11 -12.79 -3.11
CA LYS A 95 -10.11 -11.75 -2.78
C LYS A 95 -10.31 -10.43 -3.52
N SER A 96 -10.78 -10.49 -4.77
CA SER A 96 -10.93 -9.31 -5.62
C SER A 96 -12.18 -8.50 -5.28
N HIS A 97 -13.31 -9.12 -4.90
CA HIS A 97 -14.53 -8.36 -4.55
C HIS A 97 -14.37 -7.45 -3.31
N PRO A 98 -13.78 -7.89 -2.19
CA PRO A 98 -13.49 -7.02 -1.05
C PRO A 98 -12.57 -5.85 -1.42
N LEU A 99 -11.56 -6.11 -2.25
CA LEU A 99 -10.63 -5.09 -2.72
C LEU A 99 -11.35 -4.06 -3.61
N SER A 100 -12.13 -4.52 -4.58
CA SER A 100 -12.92 -3.65 -5.46
C SER A 100 -13.93 -2.84 -4.66
N PHE A 101 -14.60 -3.43 -3.66
CA PHE A 101 -15.51 -2.70 -2.77
C PHE A 101 -14.79 -1.58 -2.02
N ALA A 102 -13.64 -1.87 -1.41
CA ALA A 102 -12.89 -0.88 -0.63
C ALA A 102 -12.33 0.25 -1.51
N MET A 103 -11.89 -0.05 -2.74
CA MET A 103 -11.25 0.91 -3.65
C MET A 103 -12.23 1.60 -4.61
N ARG A 104 -13.48 1.15 -4.69
CA ARG A 104 -14.53 1.72 -5.55
C ARG A 104 -14.65 3.24 -5.45
N PRO A 105 -14.59 3.87 -4.26
CA PRO A 105 -14.67 5.34 -4.16
C PRO A 105 -13.58 6.08 -4.94
N PHE A 106 -12.37 5.51 -5.02
CA PHE A 106 -11.29 6.08 -5.84
C PHE A 106 -11.52 5.83 -7.32
N VAL A 107 -12.07 4.67 -7.70
CA VAL A 107 -12.40 4.37 -9.11
C VAL A 107 -13.45 5.37 -9.63
N GLU A 108 -14.49 5.62 -8.85
CA GLU A 108 -15.54 6.59 -9.20
C GLU A 108 -14.98 8.02 -9.26
N HIS A 109 -14.12 8.40 -8.30
CA HIS A 109 -13.46 9.70 -8.31
C HIS A 109 -12.55 9.89 -9.54
N ASP A 110 -11.68 8.92 -9.82
CA ASP A 110 -10.74 8.97 -10.95
C ASP A 110 -11.47 8.96 -12.30
N TYR A 111 -12.62 8.28 -12.38
CA TYR A 111 -13.50 8.32 -13.56
C TYR A 111 -14.03 9.72 -13.82
N GLU A 112 -14.56 10.40 -12.79
CA GLU A 112 -15.08 11.76 -12.93
C GLU A 112 -13.95 12.76 -13.23
N GLN A 113 -12.80 12.65 -12.56
CA GLN A 113 -11.64 13.48 -12.87
C GLN A 113 -11.13 13.25 -14.30
N ASN A 114 -11.22 12.03 -14.82
CA ASN A 114 -10.85 11.75 -16.21
C ASN A 114 -11.81 12.43 -17.20
N ARG A 115 -13.12 12.46 -16.93
CA ARG A 115 -14.09 13.17 -17.79
C ARG A 115 -13.83 14.68 -17.81
N ILE A 116 -13.51 15.27 -16.66
CA ILE A 116 -13.13 16.68 -16.55
C ILE A 116 -11.86 16.94 -17.35
N TYR A 117 -10.85 16.09 -17.18
CA TYR A 117 -9.59 16.18 -17.91
C TYR A 117 -9.78 16.07 -19.42
N GLU A 118 -10.57 15.11 -19.92
CA GLU A 118 -10.85 14.93 -21.35
C GLU A 118 -11.46 16.21 -21.96
N LYS A 119 -12.41 16.83 -21.26
CA LYS A 119 -12.99 18.10 -21.69
C LYS A 119 -11.95 19.22 -21.74
N GLN A 120 -11.16 19.38 -20.68
CA GLN A 120 -10.09 20.40 -20.61
C GLN A 120 -9.02 20.18 -21.68
N TYR A 121 -8.73 18.92 -21.99
CA TYR A 121 -7.73 18.54 -22.97
C TYR A 121 -8.20 18.84 -24.40
N LEU A 122 -9.48 18.61 -24.71
CA LEU A 122 -10.08 19.04 -25.97
C LEU A 122 -10.04 20.57 -26.11
N GLU A 123 -10.43 21.31 -25.06
CA GLU A 123 -10.35 22.78 -25.05
C GLU A 123 -8.90 23.26 -25.25
N TYR A 124 -7.92 22.60 -24.63
CA TYR A 124 -6.50 22.89 -24.81
C TYR A 124 -6.01 22.61 -26.25
N GLN A 125 -6.49 21.53 -26.89
CA GLN A 125 -6.18 21.23 -28.28
C GLN A 125 -6.76 22.27 -29.23
N ASP A 126 -8.03 22.64 -29.08
CA ASP A 126 -8.67 23.70 -29.87
C ASP A 126 -7.90 25.02 -29.74
N GLN A 127 -7.46 25.34 -28.52
CA GLN A 127 -6.63 26.52 -28.27
C GLN A 127 -5.25 26.44 -28.92
N LEU A 128 -4.64 25.26 -29.00
CA LEU A 128 -3.37 25.04 -29.70
C LEU A 128 -3.49 25.17 -31.22
N GLU A 129 -4.66 24.90 -31.80
CA GLU A 129 -4.91 25.05 -33.23
C GLU A 129 -5.24 26.49 -33.63
N MET A 130 -5.81 27.30 -32.73
CA MET A 130 -6.08 28.72 -32.98
C MET A 130 -4.82 29.52 -33.31
N SER A 131 -4.94 30.49 -34.21
CA SER A 131 -3.86 31.39 -34.57
C SER A 131 -3.46 32.31 -33.40
N ARG A 132 -2.23 32.83 -33.42
CA ARG A 132 -1.75 33.77 -32.39
C ARG A 132 -2.63 35.03 -32.27
N LYS A 133 -3.25 35.47 -33.38
CA LYS A 133 -4.16 36.64 -33.39
C LYS A 133 -5.48 36.33 -32.70
N GLU A 134 -6.10 35.19 -33.00
CA GLU A 134 -7.36 34.77 -32.37
C GLU A 134 -7.19 34.50 -30.86
N ARG A 135 -6.03 33.99 -30.43
CA ARG A 135 -5.71 33.85 -29.00
C ARG A 135 -5.61 35.20 -28.30
N ALA A 136 -4.94 36.17 -28.93
CA ALA A 136 -4.80 37.52 -28.38
C ALA A 136 -6.16 38.24 -28.27
N GLU A 137 -7.03 38.09 -29.27
CA GLU A 137 -8.39 38.65 -29.27
C GLU A 137 -9.28 38.03 -28.19
N LYS A 138 -9.14 36.73 -27.92
CA LYS A 138 -9.85 36.02 -26.84
C LYS A 138 -9.19 36.16 -25.46
N GLY A 139 -8.09 36.90 -25.34
CA GLY A 139 -7.36 37.08 -24.07
C GLY A 139 -6.76 35.79 -23.51
N ILE A 140 -6.47 34.81 -24.37
CA ILE A 140 -5.91 33.50 -23.98
C ILE A 140 -4.39 33.63 -23.81
N ASP A 141 -3.88 33.10 -22.71
CA ASP A 141 -2.46 33.18 -22.34
C ASP A 141 -1.55 32.69 -23.47
N VAL A 142 -0.44 33.41 -23.69
CA VAL A 142 0.53 33.14 -24.78
C VAL A 142 1.23 31.79 -24.54
N CYS A 143 1.28 31.33 -23.29
CA CYS A 143 1.81 30.03 -22.90
C CYS A 143 0.68 29.10 -22.41
N LEU A 144 0.02 28.43 -23.35
CA LEU A 144 -0.96 27.39 -23.02
C LEU A 144 -0.31 26.30 -22.17
N ARG A 145 -0.93 25.97 -21.04
CA ARG A 145 -0.48 24.92 -20.14
C ARG A 145 -1.31 23.67 -20.37
N GLU A 146 -0.64 22.55 -20.58
CA GLU A 146 -1.29 21.25 -20.69
C GLU A 146 -2.06 20.94 -19.39
N PRO A 147 -3.34 20.53 -19.47
CA PRO A 147 -4.10 20.17 -18.29
C PRO A 147 -3.48 18.94 -17.61
N ILE A 148 -3.68 18.82 -16.30
CA ILE A 148 -3.12 17.72 -15.51
C ILE A 148 -4.25 16.78 -15.09
N ARG A 149 -4.11 15.50 -15.43
CA ARG A 149 -5.04 14.48 -14.97
C ARG A 149 -4.84 14.19 -13.47
N ARG A 150 -5.83 14.58 -12.68
CA ARG A 150 -5.91 14.24 -11.24
C ARG A 150 -6.40 12.80 -11.09
N ARG A 151 -5.69 12.02 -10.27
CA ARG A 151 -6.03 10.62 -9.98
C ARG A 151 -5.33 10.11 -8.73
N PHE A 152 -5.91 9.07 -8.13
CA PHE A 152 -5.29 8.31 -7.04
C PHE A 152 -4.73 6.98 -7.52
N LEU A 153 -5.42 6.30 -8.44
CA LEU A 153 -5.10 4.94 -8.82
C LEU A 153 -4.19 4.90 -10.04
N VAL A 154 -3.24 3.98 -10.00
CA VAL A 154 -2.39 3.60 -11.12
C VAL A 154 -2.30 2.08 -11.21
N SER A 155 -2.22 1.57 -12.43
CA SER A 155 -2.07 0.15 -12.72
C SER A 155 -1.06 -0.01 -13.86
N ASP A 156 -0.22 -1.03 -13.80
CA ASP A 156 0.75 -1.41 -14.84
C ASP A 156 1.55 -0.23 -15.42
N ILE A 157 2.48 0.30 -14.62
CA ILE A 157 3.28 1.47 -14.99
C ILE A 157 4.74 1.28 -14.64
N THR A 158 5.62 1.82 -15.48
CA THR A 158 7.06 1.84 -15.21
C THR A 158 7.40 2.83 -14.08
N PRO A 159 8.50 2.64 -13.34
CA PRO A 159 8.91 3.57 -12.28
C PRO A 159 9.05 5.03 -12.73
N GLU A 160 9.38 5.27 -13.99
CA GLU A 160 9.53 6.61 -14.55
C GLU A 160 8.19 7.28 -14.84
N GLY A 161 7.28 6.54 -15.48
CA GLY A 161 5.92 7.01 -15.67
C GLY A 161 5.24 7.27 -14.33
N LEU A 162 5.51 6.41 -13.34
CA LEU A 162 5.01 6.56 -11.97
C LEU A 162 5.55 7.84 -11.32
N SER A 163 6.85 8.12 -11.46
CA SER A 163 7.47 9.36 -10.95
C SER A 163 6.88 10.61 -11.62
N LEU A 164 6.61 10.56 -12.93
CA LEU A 164 5.98 11.67 -13.65
C LEU A 164 4.55 11.93 -13.19
N ILE A 165 3.73 10.87 -13.06
CA ILE A 165 2.35 11.03 -12.57
C ILE A 165 2.34 11.52 -11.13
N HIS A 166 3.30 11.06 -10.32
CA HIS A 166 3.38 11.44 -8.93
C HIS A 166 3.83 12.90 -8.74
N SER A 167 4.71 13.42 -9.61
CA SER A 167 5.10 14.84 -9.56
C SER A 167 3.91 15.77 -9.84
N GLN A 168 2.98 15.30 -10.68
CA GLN A 168 1.69 15.95 -10.95
C GLN A 168 0.69 15.77 -9.79
N ASN A 169 0.64 14.58 -9.19
CA ASN A 169 -0.28 14.20 -8.12
C ASN A 169 0.48 14.07 -6.78
N ARG A 170 0.86 15.23 -6.22
CA ARG A 170 1.73 15.33 -5.03
C ARG A 170 1.13 14.74 -3.76
N ARG A 171 -0.19 14.64 -3.67
CA ARG A 171 -0.89 14.03 -2.53
C ARG A 171 -0.49 12.57 -2.34
N GLY A 172 -0.34 11.84 -3.43
CA GLY A 172 -0.01 10.42 -3.39
C GLY A 172 -0.80 9.59 -4.39
N LEU A 173 -0.27 8.39 -4.64
CA LEU A 173 -0.85 7.42 -5.56
C LEU A 173 -1.03 6.07 -4.87
N CYS A 174 -1.87 5.24 -5.47
CA CYS A 174 -2.00 3.83 -5.12
C CYS A 174 -1.80 2.98 -6.35
N LEU A 175 -0.80 2.09 -6.30
CA LEU A 175 -0.68 1.00 -7.27
C LEU A 175 -1.73 -0.05 -6.90
N LEU A 176 -2.80 -0.09 -7.67
CA LEU A 176 -3.87 -1.08 -7.55
C LEU A 176 -3.69 -2.13 -8.64
N SER A 177 -3.48 -3.38 -8.23
CA SER A 177 -3.29 -4.49 -9.16
C SER A 177 -4.13 -5.70 -8.74
N ASP A 178 -5.07 -6.10 -9.59
CA ASP A 178 -5.66 -7.43 -9.49
C ASP A 178 -4.61 -8.39 -10.08
N GLU A 179 -3.99 -9.17 -9.21
CA GLU A 179 -2.77 -9.94 -9.47
C GLU A 179 -1.43 -9.18 -9.44
N LEU A 180 -0.93 -8.94 -8.22
CA LEU A 180 0.41 -8.39 -7.94
C LEU A 180 1.57 -9.19 -8.55
N SER A 181 1.32 -10.37 -9.13
CA SER A 181 2.33 -11.18 -9.79
C SER A 181 3.02 -10.43 -10.92
N ALA A 182 2.29 -9.60 -11.67
CA ALA A 182 2.84 -8.78 -12.75
C ALA A 182 3.81 -7.72 -12.20
N TRP A 183 3.39 -7.01 -11.16
CA TRP A 183 4.23 -6.03 -10.45
C TRP A 183 5.52 -6.68 -9.92
N VAL A 184 5.41 -7.86 -9.32
CA VAL A 184 6.57 -8.60 -8.82
C VAL A 184 7.50 -9.08 -9.93
N LYS A 185 6.93 -9.54 -11.05
CA LYS A 185 7.72 -10.01 -12.20
C LYS A 185 8.47 -8.88 -12.88
N ASN A 186 7.93 -7.66 -12.87
CA ASN A 186 8.60 -6.49 -13.43
C ASN A 186 9.95 -6.20 -12.75
N PHE A 187 10.10 -6.51 -11.46
CA PHE A 187 11.38 -6.40 -10.75
C PHE A 187 12.52 -7.22 -11.37
N ASN A 188 12.19 -8.33 -12.04
CA ASN A 188 13.19 -9.19 -12.71
C ASN A 188 13.48 -8.75 -14.14
N ARG A 189 12.66 -7.87 -14.74
CA ARG A 189 12.66 -7.62 -16.18
C ARG A 189 13.59 -6.47 -16.60
N TYR A 190 13.79 -5.46 -15.74
CA TYR A 190 14.35 -4.17 -16.17
C TYR A 190 15.74 -3.78 -15.68
N ASN A 191 16.31 -4.45 -14.67
CA ASN A 191 17.74 -4.46 -14.31
C ASN A 191 17.82 -5.04 -12.90
N ASN A 192 18.76 -5.97 -12.67
CA ASN A 192 18.93 -6.66 -11.38
C ASN A 192 19.16 -5.68 -10.21
N GLY A 193 18.08 -5.23 -9.54
CA GLY A 193 18.10 -4.53 -8.25
C GLY A 193 17.65 -3.06 -8.23
N SER A 194 17.61 -2.35 -9.36
CA SER A 194 17.31 -0.90 -9.38
C SER A 194 15.86 -0.55 -9.01
N GLU A 195 14.90 -1.36 -9.44
CA GLU A 195 13.49 -1.14 -9.11
C GLU A 195 13.19 -1.43 -7.64
N GLU A 196 13.79 -2.47 -7.06
CA GLU A 196 13.62 -2.79 -5.64
C GLU A 196 14.07 -1.62 -4.77
N GLN A 197 15.23 -1.03 -5.07
CA GLN A 197 15.73 0.15 -4.37
C GLN A 197 14.79 1.36 -4.49
N PHE A 198 14.16 1.55 -5.65
CA PHE A 198 13.15 2.58 -5.85
C PHE A 198 11.92 2.37 -4.95
N TRP A 199 11.36 1.16 -4.88
CA TRP A 199 10.21 0.92 -3.99
C TRP A 199 10.59 0.98 -2.51
N LEU A 200 11.82 0.58 -2.15
CA LEU A 200 12.34 0.74 -0.79
C LEU A 200 12.48 2.21 -0.38
N SER A 201 12.94 3.07 -1.29
CA SER A 201 13.07 4.51 -1.02
C SER A 201 11.70 5.18 -0.91
N VAL A 202 10.77 4.83 -1.81
CA VAL A 202 9.38 5.30 -1.80
C VAL A 202 8.66 4.89 -0.52
N PHE A 203 8.78 3.63 -0.09
CA PHE A 203 8.18 3.18 1.18
C PHE A 203 8.68 3.99 2.37
N SER A 204 9.96 4.36 2.36
CA SER A 204 10.59 5.15 3.43
C SER A 204 10.34 6.66 3.26
N ALA A 205 9.48 7.07 2.31
CA ALA A 205 9.18 8.46 1.94
C ALA A 205 10.45 9.31 1.68
N LYS A 206 11.55 8.67 1.23
CA LYS A 206 12.80 9.38 0.94
C LYS A 206 12.67 10.18 -0.34
N PRO A 207 13.27 11.39 -0.44
CA PRO A 207 13.23 12.18 -1.66
C PRO A 207 13.70 11.36 -2.87
N THR A 208 12.91 11.40 -3.93
CA THR A 208 13.21 10.70 -5.18
C THR A 208 13.55 11.72 -6.26
N MET A 209 14.69 11.50 -6.91
CA MET A 209 15.16 12.31 -8.03
C MET A 209 15.29 11.42 -9.26
N SER A 210 14.75 11.88 -10.38
CA SER A 210 14.91 11.20 -11.67
C SER A 210 15.43 12.20 -12.69
N ASP A 211 16.74 12.08 -12.97
CA ASP A 211 17.44 12.90 -13.95
C ASP A 211 17.68 12.05 -15.20
N ARG A 212 16.82 12.20 -16.22
CA ARG A 212 17.01 11.54 -17.52
C ARG A 212 17.32 12.55 -18.61
N LYS A 213 18.29 12.21 -19.47
CA LYS A 213 18.70 13.01 -20.63
C LYS A 213 17.56 13.31 -21.63
N SER A 214 16.50 12.51 -21.66
CA SER A 214 15.38 12.66 -22.61
C SER A 214 14.19 13.46 -22.08
N SER A 215 14.13 13.74 -20.77
CA SER A 215 13.08 14.56 -20.18
C SER A 215 13.53 16.03 -20.14
N ARG A 216 12.66 16.95 -20.57
CA ARG A 216 12.91 18.41 -20.57
C ARG A 216 13.16 19.00 -19.18
N SER A 217 12.86 18.26 -18.12
CA SER A 217 13.01 18.66 -16.72
C SER A 217 13.34 17.45 -15.84
N SER A 218 14.22 17.65 -14.87
CA SER A 218 14.47 16.70 -13.79
C SER A 218 13.24 16.62 -12.89
N ILE A 219 12.84 15.40 -12.52
CA ILE A 219 11.71 15.21 -11.60
C ILE A 219 12.28 15.10 -10.20
N PHE A 220 11.97 16.08 -9.35
CA PHE A 220 12.30 16.08 -7.92
C PHE A 220 11.02 15.97 -7.10
N ILE A 221 10.92 14.90 -6.30
CA ILE A 221 9.80 14.68 -5.38
C ILE A 221 10.37 14.59 -3.98
N LYS A 222 10.16 15.65 -3.20
CA LYS A 222 10.66 15.76 -1.82
C LYS A 222 10.14 14.66 -0.90
N ARG A 223 8.88 14.26 -1.06
CA ARG A 223 8.21 13.25 -0.23
C ARG A 223 7.30 12.37 -1.08
N PRO A 224 7.81 11.26 -1.62
CA PRO A 224 6.99 10.36 -2.39
C PRO A 224 5.95 9.67 -1.49
N PHE A 225 4.71 9.57 -1.97
CA PHE A 225 3.65 8.78 -1.34
C PHE A 225 3.04 7.86 -2.38
N ILE A 226 3.39 6.59 -2.32
CA ILE A 226 2.83 5.58 -3.20
C ILE A 226 2.54 4.36 -2.35
N SER A 227 1.27 4.02 -2.15
CA SER A 227 0.84 2.78 -1.50
C SER A 227 0.62 1.70 -2.55
N VAL A 228 0.75 0.43 -2.16
CA VAL A 228 0.55 -0.72 -3.05
C VAL A 228 -0.49 -1.63 -2.44
N ILE A 229 -1.52 -1.96 -3.20
CA ILE A 229 -2.45 -3.01 -2.80
C ILE A 229 -2.83 -3.87 -4.00
N GLY A 230 -2.93 -5.16 -3.74
CA GLY A 230 -3.47 -6.05 -4.75
C GLY A 230 -3.69 -7.46 -4.26
N THR A 231 -4.24 -8.26 -5.16
CA THR A 231 -4.49 -9.67 -4.91
C THR A 231 -3.31 -10.50 -5.36
N MET A 232 -3.06 -11.63 -4.71
CA MET A 232 -1.98 -12.53 -5.12
C MET A 232 -2.38 -13.98 -4.85
N GLN A 233 -1.88 -14.90 -5.67
CA GLN A 233 -2.04 -16.33 -5.42
C GLN A 233 -0.89 -16.85 -4.57
N LYS A 234 -1.17 -17.84 -3.71
CA LYS A 234 -0.17 -18.47 -2.82
C LYS A 234 1.09 -18.97 -3.56
N ARG A 235 0.99 -19.39 -4.83
CA ARG A 235 2.13 -19.89 -5.62
C ARG A 235 3.19 -18.81 -5.88
N ILE A 236 2.75 -17.59 -6.14
CA ILE A 236 3.61 -16.45 -6.51
C ILE A 236 4.45 -15.97 -5.32
N LEU A 237 4.03 -16.24 -4.08
CA LEU A 237 4.85 -15.99 -2.89
C LEU A 237 6.23 -16.63 -2.97
N SER A 238 6.31 -17.84 -3.54
CA SER A 238 7.60 -18.52 -3.72
C SER A 238 8.50 -17.80 -4.73
N GLU A 239 7.94 -17.08 -5.69
CA GLU A 239 8.68 -16.26 -6.66
C GLU A 239 9.13 -14.93 -6.05
N LEU A 240 8.28 -14.31 -5.24
CA LEU A 240 8.59 -13.11 -4.45
C LEU A 240 9.81 -13.33 -3.54
N ALA A 241 9.88 -14.51 -2.91
CA ALA A 241 10.92 -14.86 -1.96
C ALA A 241 12.16 -15.54 -2.60
N LYS A 242 12.20 -15.69 -3.93
CA LYS A 242 13.42 -16.12 -4.64
C LYS A 242 14.38 -14.94 -4.82
N GLY A 243 15.68 -15.22 -4.76
CA GLY A 243 16.75 -14.24 -4.92
C GLY A 243 17.14 -13.51 -3.63
N GLU A 244 17.91 -12.43 -3.76
CA GLU A 244 18.41 -11.60 -2.63
C GLU A 244 17.33 -10.70 -2.00
N ARG A 245 16.09 -10.76 -2.47
CA ARG A 245 14.95 -9.95 -1.99
C ARG A 245 14.63 -10.14 -0.52
N SER A 246 14.84 -11.37 -0.03
CA SER A 246 14.72 -11.71 1.39
C SER A 246 15.84 -11.08 2.23
N ALA A 247 16.98 -10.74 1.63
CA ALA A 247 18.09 -10.07 2.29
C ALA A 247 17.97 -8.54 2.23
N ASN A 248 17.35 -7.98 1.17
CA ASN A 248 17.18 -6.53 0.98
C ASN A 248 16.05 -5.90 1.81
N GLY A 249 15.29 -6.71 2.56
CA GLY A 249 14.19 -6.25 3.42
C GLY A 249 12.96 -5.72 2.68
N PHE A 250 12.83 -5.97 1.37
CA PHE A 250 11.67 -5.56 0.59
C PHE A 250 10.41 -6.31 1.01
N ILE A 251 10.53 -7.63 1.20
CA ILE A 251 9.43 -8.50 1.63
C ILE A 251 8.93 -8.08 3.03
N ASP A 252 9.83 -7.63 3.90
CA ASP A 252 9.50 -7.19 5.26
C ASP A 252 8.60 -5.94 5.30
N ARG A 253 8.52 -5.18 4.19
CA ARG A 253 7.65 -4.01 4.05
C ARG A 253 6.25 -4.34 3.54
N ILE A 254 6.05 -5.56 3.01
CA ILE A 254 4.76 -5.99 2.48
C ILE A 254 3.97 -6.70 3.58
N LEU A 255 2.79 -6.18 3.87
CA LEU A 255 1.83 -6.81 4.77
C LEU A 255 1.04 -7.88 4.02
N PHE A 256 1.21 -9.13 4.42
CA PHE A 256 0.51 -10.27 3.84
C PHE A 256 -0.76 -10.59 4.62
N VAL A 257 -1.89 -10.62 3.93
CA VAL A 257 -3.18 -11.00 4.52
C VAL A 257 -3.56 -12.36 3.97
N ILE A 258 -3.54 -13.37 4.84
CA ILE A 258 -3.81 -14.77 4.50
C ILE A 258 -4.95 -15.26 5.39
N LEU A 259 -6.01 -15.79 4.79
CA LEU A 259 -7.10 -16.39 5.56
C LEU A 259 -6.65 -17.72 6.19
N LYS A 260 -6.94 -17.89 7.48
CA LYS A 260 -6.72 -19.16 8.21
C LYS A 260 -7.52 -20.30 7.59
N HIS A 261 -8.77 -20.02 7.19
CA HIS A 261 -9.63 -20.96 6.51
C HIS A 261 -10.24 -20.31 5.27
N GLU A 262 -9.95 -20.88 4.10
CA GLU A 262 -10.63 -20.50 2.85
C GLU A 262 -11.97 -21.24 2.82
N LEU A 263 -12.97 -20.66 3.48
CA LEU A 263 -14.34 -21.19 3.41
C LEU A 263 -14.89 -20.89 2.01
N SER A 264 -15.57 -21.86 1.41
CA SER A 264 -16.41 -21.59 0.25
C SER A 264 -17.54 -20.65 0.72
N THR A 265 -17.48 -19.38 0.35
CA THR A 265 -18.55 -18.43 0.62
C THR A 265 -19.84 -18.95 0.01
N ARG A 266 -20.80 -19.34 0.85
CA ARG A 266 -22.15 -19.65 0.41
C ARG A 266 -22.83 -18.32 0.08
N TRP A 267 -23.47 -18.25 -1.08
CA TRP A 267 -24.28 -17.10 -1.46
C TRP A 267 -25.31 -16.82 -0.37
N SER A 268 -25.36 -15.58 0.10
CA SER A 268 -26.31 -15.13 1.12
C SER A 268 -27.42 -14.34 0.44
N MET A 269 -28.67 -14.58 0.85
CA MET A 269 -29.83 -13.78 0.42
C MET A 269 -30.07 -12.57 1.34
N LYS A 270 -29.23 -12.39 2.36
CA LYS A 270 -29.35 -11.25 3.28
C LYS A 270 -29.06 -9.95 2.54
N GLN A 271 -29.93 -8.97 2.74
CA GLN A 271 -29.74 -7.62 2.27
C GLN A 271 -29.11 -6.78 3.38
N PRO A 272 -28.25 -5.81 3.03
CA PRO A 272 -27.68 -4.92 4.02
C PRO A 272 -28.77 -4.05 4.66
N THR A 273 -28.63 -3.84 5.96
CA THR A 273 -29.53 -3.04 6.80
C THR A 273 -29.44 -1.54 6.52
N PHE A 274 -28.38 -1.09 5.86
CA PHE A 274 -28.15 0.29 5.42
C PHE A 274 -27.36 0.31 4.10
N ASP A 275 -27.26 1.46 3.44
CA ASP A 275 -26.44 1.59 2.23
C ASP A 275 -24.94 1.60 2.57
N VAL A 276 -24.37 0.41 2.61
CA VAL A 276 -22.97 0.18 2.99
C VAL A 276 -21.99 0.84 2.02
N ALA A 277 -22.34 0.88 0.73
CA ALA A 277 -21.50 1.48 -0.30
C ALA A 277 -21.47 3.01 -0.14
N ASN A 278 -22.63 3.63 0.06
CA ASN A 278 -22.73 5.07 0.25
C ASN A 278 -22.08 5.53 1.58
N GLU A 279 -22.27 4.80 2.68
CA GLU A 279 -21.60 5.10 3.95
C GLU A 279 -20.07 5.04 3.80
N TRP A 280 -19.55 4.04 3.08
CA TRP A 280 -18.13 3.95 2.80
C TRP A 280 -17.63 5.09 1.91
N GLN A 281 -18.37 5.40 0.84
CA GLN A 281 -18.11 6.52 -0.06
C GLN A 281 -18.02 7.84 0.71
N ASN A 282 -18.96 8.10 1.62
CA ASN A 282 -19.01 9.32 2.43
C ASN A 282 -17.79 9.46 3.35
N ILE A 283 -17.34 8.36 3.97
CA ILE A 283 -16.15 8.36 4.83
C ILE A 283 -14.90 8.70 4.00
N LEU A 284 -14.69 7.99 2.89
CA LEU A 284 -13.51 8.22 2.06
C LEU A 284 -13.55 9.59 1.37
N SER A 285 -14.71 10.04 0.91
CA SER A 285 -14.84 11.35 0.25
C SER A 285 -14.46 12.49 1.18
N ARG A 286 -14.84 12.42 2.46
CA ARG A 286 -14.39 13.40 3.47
C ARG A 286 -12.88 13.43 3.63
N LEU A 287 -12.22 12.27 3.62
CA LEU A 287 -10.77 12.19 3.66
C LEU A 287 -10.16 12.74 2.36
N MET A 288 -10.71 12.39 1.20
CA MET A 288 -10.30 12.91 -0.11
C MET A 288 -10.51 14.42 -0.24
N CYS A 289 -11.43 15.05 0.49
CA CYS A 289 -11.60 16.50 0.47
C CYS A 289 -10.59 17.25 1.35
N ILE A 290 -9.78 16.57 2.16
CA ILE A 290 -8.72 17.23 2.94
C ILE A 290 -7.68 17.78 1.96
N GLU A 291 -7.54 19.10 1.95
CA GLU A 291 -6.54 19.79 1.13
C GLU A 291 -5.14 19.60 1.71
N CYS A 292 -4.15 19.49 0.82
CA CYS A 292 -2.75 19.55 1.22
C CYS A 292 -2.39 21.02 1.48
N ALA A 293 -1.78 21.32 2.62
CA ALA A 293 -1.18 22.64 2.81
C ALA A 293 0.09 22.73 1.94
N TYR A 294 0.33 23.88 1.33
CA TYR A 294 1.52 24.12 0.50
C TYR A 294 2.35 25.27 1.08
N ASP A 295 3.67 25.19 1.00
CA ASP A 295 4.58 26.31 1.30
C ASP A 295 4.71 27.27 0.10
N GLU A 296 5.50 28.33 0.29
CA GLU A 296 5.82 29.33 -0.73
C GLU A 296 6.50 28.74 -1.98
N ASN A 297 7.14 27.56 -1.85
CA ASN A 297 7.77 26.82 -2.94
C ASN A 297 6.82 25.79 -3.58
N ASN A 298 5.54 25.82 -3.19
CA ASN A 298 4.52 24.87 -3.61
C ASN A 298 4.78 23.42 -3.15
N ASP A 299 5.66 23.20 -2.17
CA ASP A 299 5.88 21.90 -1.53
C ASP A 299 4.82 21.65 -0.46
N ILE A 300 4.49 20.38 -0.21
CA ILE A 300 3.47 20.03 0.78
C ILE A 300 3.99 20.28 2.22
N CYS A 301 3.32 21.19 2.92
CA CYS A 301 3.38 21.42 4.35
C CYS A 301 2.56 20.35 5.07
N LEU A 302 3.22 19.57 5.92
CA LEU A 302 2.59 18.44 6.59
C LEU A 302 2.07 18.84 7.95
N SER A 303 0.82 18.47 8.23
CA SER A 303 0.30 18.50 9.58
C SER A 303 0.75 17.22 10.30
N SER A 304 1.65 17.37 11.28
CA SER A 304 2.09 16.26 12.11
C SER A 304 1.11 16.09 13.27
N SER A 305 0.43 14.96 13.32
CA SER A 305 -0.44 14.63 14.46
C SER A 305 0.30 13.72 15.43
N PRO A 306 0.35 14.05 16.74
CA PRO A 306 0.95 13.16 17.72
C PRO A 306 0.16 11.85 17.77
N LEU A 307 0.86 10.71 17.75
CA LEU A 307 0.23 9.43 18.00
C LEU A 307 -0.40 9.42 19.40
N LEU A 308 -1.73 9.29 19.48
CA LEU A 308 -2.45 9.17 20.73
C LEU A 308 -1.93 7.94 21.50
N LYS A 309 -1.41 8.15 22.72
CA LYS A 309 -0.74 7.13 23.56
C LYS A 309 -1.61 5.96 24.04
N LYS A 310 -2.87 5.80 23.57
CA LYS A 310 -3.75 4.68 23.91
C LYS A 310 -4.59 4.23 22.68
N PRO A 311 -4.66 2.93 22.33
CA PRO A 311 -4.06 1.75 22.95
C PRO A 311 -2.95 1.13 22.06
N LEU A 312 -1.74 1.70 22.08
CA LEU A 312 -0.54 0.92 21.74
C LEU A 312 -0.34 -0.26 22.71
N LYS A 313 -0.99 -0.25 23.88
CA LYS A 313 -1.06 -1.43 24.77
C LYS A 313 -1.69 -2.63 24.07
N GLY A 314 -2.73 -2.48 23.25
CA GLY A 314 -3.29 -3.60 22.47
C GLY A 314 -2.41 -4.03 21.29
N PHE A 315 -1.64 -3.09 20.73
CA PHE A 315 -0.70 -3.32 19.63
C PHE A 315 0.59 -4.04 20.08
N LEU A 316 1.03 -3.77 21.33
CA LEU A 316 2.20 -4.39 21.95
C LEU A 316 1.87 -5.60 22.82
N SER A 317 0.65 -5.69 23.39
CA SER A 317 0.20 -6.88 24.14
C SER A 317 -0.52 -7.91 23.25
N GLY A 318 -1.09 -7.49 22.13
CA GLY A 318 -1.61 -8.35 21.08
C GLY A 318 -0.55 -8.53 20.02
N SER A 319 0.45 -9.35 20.35
CA SER A 319 1.47 -9.96 19.49
C SER A 319 1.39 -9.64 17.98
N MET A 320 1.72 -8.40 17.64
CA MET A 320 2.30 -8.02 16.36
C MET A 320 3.78 -7.74 16.61
N VAL A 321 4.46 -8.72 17.23
CA VAL A 321 5.90 -8.86 17.05
C VAL A 321 6.05 -9.32 15.61
N CYS A 322 6.17 -8.36 14.68
CA CYS A 322 6.81 -8.62 13.39
C CYS A 322 8.16 -9.26 13.71
N GLN A 323 8.24 -10.59 13.58
CA GLN A 323 9.49 -11.30 13.77
C GLN A 323 10.35 -11.10 12.53
N THR A 324 10.99 -9.93 12.43
CA THR A 324 12.24 -9.76 11.67
C THR A 324 13.32 -10.73 12.18
N ASN A 325 13.16 -11.30 13.39
CA ASN A 325 14.07 -12.27 13.99
C ASN A 325 13.83 -13.75 13.60
N ALA A 326 12.70 -14.10 12.95
CA ALA A 326 12.48 -15.50 12.54
C ALA A 326 13.34 -15.91 11.34
N ILE A 327 13.74 -14.94 10.51
CA ILE A 327 14.52 -15.19 9.28
C ILE A 327 16.03 -15.18 9.59
N GLN A 328 16.50 -14.41 10.59
CA GLN A 328 17.92 -14.36 10.97
C GLN A 328 18.43 -15.65 11.64
N ASN A 329 17.57 -16.45 12.28
CA ASN A 329 17.95 -17.74 12.87
C ASN A 329 18.03 -18.89 11.85
N LEU A 330 17.74 -18.65 10.57
CA LEU A 330 17.73 -19.68 9.52
C LEU A 330 18.99 -19.70 8.64
N THR A 331 19.98 -18.84 8.90
CA THR A 331 21.20 -18.70 8.09
C THR A 331 22.51 -19.05 8.80
N ARG A 332 22.51 -19.49 10.06
CA ARG A 332 23.74 -20.00 10.70
C ARG A 332 23.91 -21.49 10.40
N PRO A 333 24.94 -21.92 9.64
CA PRO A 333 25.32 -23.32 9.59
C PRO A 333 25.86 -23.72 10.97
N SER A 334 25.46 -24.90 11.43
CA SER A 334 25.93 -25.51 12.67
C SER A 334 27.45 -25.65 12.66
N LEU A 335 28.15 -24.81 13.41
CA LEU A 335 29.48 -25.12 13.90
C LEU A 335 29.34 -25.66 15.31
N ALA A 336 29.15 -26.97 15.38
CA ALA A 336 29.58 -27.73 16.54
C ALA A 336 31.11 -27.71 16.55
N SER A 337 31.71 -26.84 17.37
CA SER A 337 33.06 -27.03 17.88
C SER A 337 33.05 -26.79 19.38
N ILE A 338 33.06 -27.92 20.08
CA ILE A 338 33.55 -28.15 21.44
C ILE A 338 34.45 -27.02 21.96
N ALA A 339 34.02 -26.35 23.02
CA ALA A 339 34.91 -25.71 23.99
C ALA A 339 34.27 -25.83 25.37
N ASN A 340 34.76 -26.83 26.11
CA ASN A 340 34.57 -26.99 27.54
C ASN A 340 34.95 -25.71 28.29
N CYS A 341 34.06 -25.18 29.12
CA CYS A 341 34.45 -24.52 30.37
C CYS A 341 33.34 -24.74 31.39
N ARG A 342 33.65 -25.62 32.35
CA ARG A 342 32.87 -25.86 33.57
C ARG A 342 32.92 -24.60 34.43
N TYR A 343 31.77 -24.16 34.95
CA TYR A 343 31.70 -23.25 36.07
C TYR A 343 30.99 -23.99 37.21
N THR A 344 31.75 -24.29 38.26
CA THR A 344 31.25 -24.84 39.53
C THR A 344 30.80 -23.68 40.43
N PRO A 345 29.63 -23.73 41.07
CA PRO A 345 29.34 -22.85 42.20
C PRO A 345 30.00 -23.42 43.45
N SER A 346 30.86 -22.62 44.08
CA SER A 346 31.33 -22.85 45.45
C SER A 346 30.29 -22.26 46.41
N ASP A 347 29.46 -23.12 46.99
CA ASP A 347 28.72 -22.79 48.21
C ASP A 347 29.62 -23.05 49.43
N SER A 348 29.66 -22.04 50.28
CA SER A 348 30.20 -22.05 51.62
C SER A 348 29.38 -22.94 52.55
N ALA A 349 30.02 -23.99 53.08
CA ALA A 349 29.96 -24.43 54.48
C ALA A 349 31.02 -25.51 54.72
#